data_AF-A0A0F9HSH7-F1
#
_entry.id   AF-A0A0F9HSH7-F1
#
_cell.length_a   1.000
_cell.length_b   1.000
_cell.length_c   1.000
_cell.angle_alpha   90.00
_cell.angle_beta   90.00
_cell.angle_gamma   90.00
#
_symmetry.space_group_name_H-M   'P 1'
#
loop_
_entity.id
_entity.type
_entity.pdbx_description
1 polymer ?
#
loop_
_entity_poly.entity_id
_entity_poly.type
_entity_poly.pdbx_seq_one_letter_code
_entity_poly.pdbx_strand_id
1 'polypeptide(L)'
;MVVYRYRTKDGVLADRVFQMGKAPASIMINGRRANRDFSTVNVPSSAGWPMPGCVASGVHPDQAGELRKHFTDHGLSVEVNKDGDPIYESRKHQEKALACRGMHNKS
;
A
#
# COMPACT_ATOMS: atom_id res chain seq x y z
N MET A 1 -13.61 -12.16 9.02
CA MET A 1 -14.71 -11.19 8.83
C MET A 1 -14.09 -9.84 8.50
N VAL A 2 -14.77 -8.99 7.72
CA VAL A 2 -14.25 -7.71 7.25
C VAL A 2 -15.21 -6.59 7.64
N VAL A 3 -14.67 -5.48 8.14
CA VAL A 3 -15.45 -4.29 8.49
C VAL A 3 -15.61 -3.41 7.25
N TYR A 4 -16.85 -3.08 6.90
CA TYR A 4 -17.18 -2.16 5.83
C TYR A 4 -17.90 -0.95 6.41
N ARG A 5 -17.44 0.25 6.04
CA ARG A 5 -18.11 1.50 6.39
C ARG A 5 -19.17 1.83 5.36
N TYR A 6 -20.31 2.32 5.84
CA TYR A 6 -21.39 2.84 5.01
C TYR A 6 -21.73 4.26 5.41
N ARG A 7 -22.02 5.10 4.42
CA ARG A 7 -22.37 6.51 4.59
C ARG A 7 -23.73 6.79 3.98
N THR A 8 -24.61 7.44 4.74
CA THR A 8 -25.86 8.02 4.22
C THR A 8 -25.59 9.37 3.56
N LYS A 9 -26.52 9.85 2.73
CA LYS A 9 -26.43 11.20 2.12
C LYS A 9 -26.30 12.32 3.15
N ASP A 10 -26.87 12.12 4.34
CA ASP A 10 -26.86 13.08 5.45
C ASP A 10 -25.57 13.05 6.28
N GLY A 11 -24.58 12.24 5.88
CA GLY A 11 -23.28 12.15 6.55
C GLY A 11 -23.24 11.20 7.75
N VAL A 12 -24.29 10.40 7.99
CA VAL A 12 -24.27 9.40 9.06
C VAL A 12 -23.42 8.21 8.61
N LEU A 13 -22.40 7.89 9.41
CA LEU A 13 -21.51 6.76 9.20
C LEU A 13 -21.97 5.57 10.05
N ALA A 14 -21.89 4.36 9.49
CA ALA A 14 -21.98 3.14 10.28
C ALA A 14 -21.02 2.08 9.77
N ASP A 15 -20.34 1.43 10.72
CA ASP A 15 -19.46 0.31 10.45
C ASP A 15 -20.22 -1.00 10.63
N ARG A 16 -20.16 -1.87 9.62
CA ARG A 16 -20.83 -3.17 9.61
C ARG A 16 -19.85 -4.28 9.26
N VAL A 17 -19.97 -5.40 9.98
CA VAL A 17 -19.12 -6.57 9.80
C VAL A 17 -19.81 -7.54 8.85
N PHE A 18 -19.10 -7.95 7.80
CA PHE A 18 -19.57 -8.95 6.85
C PHE A 18 -18.54 -10.08 6.68
N GLN A 19 -19.00 -11.23 6.20
CA GLN A 19 -18.08 -12.23 5.67
C GLN A 19 -17.38 -11.67 4.41
N MET A 20 -16.12 -12.08 4.22
CA MET A 20 -15.32 -11.60 3.09
C MET A 20 -16.02 -11.93 1.76
N GLY A 21 -16.16 -10.93 0.88
CA GLY A 21 -16.85 -11.07 -0.40
C GLY A 21 -18.39 -11.10 -0.33
N LYS A 22 -19.00 -11.02 0.86
CA LYS A 22 -20.47 -11.05 1.05
C LYS A 22 -21.07 -9.68 1.40
N ALA A 23 -20.29 -8.60 1.38
CA ALA A 23 -20.79 -7.28 1.72
C ALA A 23 -21.70 -6.71 0.61
N PRO A 24 -22.92 -6.23 0.93
CA PRO A 24 -23.86 -5.63 -0.05
C PRO A 24 -23.47 -4.18 -0.42
N ALA A 25 -23.76 -3.74 -1.65
CA ALA A 25 -23.36 -2.40 -2.15
C ALA A 25 -23.97 -1.23 -1.37
N SER A 26 -25.21 -1.41 -0.91
CA SER A 26 -25.93 -0.47 -0.08
C SER A 26 -26.69 -1.21 1.02
N ILE A 27 -26.81 -0.60 2.18
CA ILE A 27 -27.60 -1.10 3.31
C ILE A 27 -28.59 -0.05 3.77
N MET A 28 -29.64 -0.49 4.45
CA MET A 28 -30.57 0.42 5.13
C MET A 28 -30.09 0.65 6.56
N ILE A 29 -29.84 1.92 6.92
CA ILE A 29 -29.54 2.35 8.29
C ILE A 29 -30.60 3.37 8.69
N ASN A 30 -31.36 3.09 9.74
CA ASN A 30 -32.41 3.97 10.26
C ASN A 30 -33.42 4.44 9.19
N GLY A 31 -33.87 3.52 8.33
CA GLY A 31 -34.82 3.82 7.25
C GLY A 31 -34.21 4.59 6.07
N ARG A 32 -32.90 4.86 6.08
CA ARG A 32 -32.19 5.58 5.01
C ARG A 32 -31.21 4.65 4.30
N ARG A 33 -31.11 4.82 2.98
CA ARG A 33 -30.16 4.09 2.15
C ARG A 33 -28.74 4.65 2.36
N ALA A 34 -27.84 3.82 2.85
CA ALA A 34 -26.42 4.09 2.98
C ALA A 34 -25.64 3.29 1.93
N ASN A 35 -24.66 3.93 1.31
CA ASN A 35 -23.77 3.27 0.34
C ASN A 35 -22.44 2.97 1.01
N ARG A 36 -21.71 1.94 0.52
CA ARG A 36 -20.36 1.66 0.99
C ARG A 36 -19.50 2.91 0.82
N ASP A 37 -18.95 3.36 1.92
CA ASP A 37 -18.04 4.48 1.96
C ASP A 37 -16.61 3.96 1.81
N PHE A 38 -16.05 4.17 0.62
CA PHE A 38 -14.69 3.78 0.30
C PHE A 38 -13.66 4.83 0.73
N SER A 39 -14.08 6.00 1.25
CA SER A 39 -13.18 7.08 1.65
C SER A 39 -12.24 6.72 2.80
N THR A 40 -12.58 5.70 3.59
CA THR A 40 -11.79 5.21 4.74
C THR A 40 -11.48 3.73 4.66
N VAL A 41 -11.70 3.11 3.49
CA VAL A 41 -11.03 1.84 3.21
C VAL A 41 -9.57 2.22 3.04
N ASN A 42 -8.75 1.91 4.05
CA ASN A 42 -7.30 1.90 3.97
C ASN A 42 -6.87 0.80 2.99
N VAL A 43 -7.25 0.95 1.71
CA VAL A 43 -6.36 0.57 0.64
C VAL A 43 -5.28 1.64 0.73
N PRO A 44 -4.00 1.32 0.97
CA PRO A 44 -2.94 2.29 0.78
C PRO A 44 -3.21 2.90 -0.59
N SER A 45 -3.37 4.21 -0.63
CA SER A 45 -3.69 4.87 -1.88
C SER A 45 -2.69 4.38 -2.93
N SER A 46 -3.11 4.26 -4.18
CA SER A 46 -2.16 4.27 -5.29
C SER A 46 -1.21 5.51 -5.23
N ALA A 47 -1.46 6.45 -4.31
CA ALA A 47 -0.69 7.64 -3.95
C ALA A 47 0.14 7.51 -2.64
N GLY A 48 0.43 6.29 -2.15
CA GLY A 48 1.35 6.05 -1.03
C GLY A 48 2.82 5.99 -1.45
N TRP A 49 3.13 6.59 -2.61
CA TRP A 49 4.45 6.62 -3.21
C TRP A 49 4.92 8.08 -3.35
N PRO A 50 6.22 8.37 -3.17
CA PRO A 50 7.28 7.42 -2.84
C PRO A 50 7.12 6.82 -1.44
N MET A 51 7.44 5.53 -1.29
CA MET A 51 7.49 4.86 0.00
C MET A 51 8.81 5.28 0.67
N PRO A 52 8.79 6.09 1.74
CA PRO A 52 9.98 6.77 2.27
C PRO A 52 10.85 5.86 3.15
N GLY A 53 11.21 4.69 2.63
CA GLY A 53 12.01 3.67 3.31
C GLY A 53 11.26 2.36 3.44
N CYS A 54 11.57 1.40 2.56
CA CYS A 54 11.04 0.05 2.68
C CYS A 54 11.93 -0.79 3.60
N VAL A 55 11.64 -0.77 4.91
CA VAL A 55 12.40 -1.49 5.95
C VAL A 55 12.55 -2.99 5.64
N ALA A 56 11.53 -3.60 5.04
CA ALA A 56 11.55 -5.02 4.67
C ALA A 56 12.58 -5.35 3.58
N SER A 57 13.02 -4.36 2.80
CA SER A 57 14.03 -4.53 1.76
C SER A 57 15.31 -3.71 2.03
N GLY A 58 15.44 -3.13 3.23
CA GLY A 58 16.61 -2.40 3.68
C GLY A 58 17.85 -3.28 3.89
N VAL A 59 18.99 -2.61 3.96
CA VAL A 59 20.30 -3.17 4.34
C VAL A 59 20.85 -2.36 5.52
N HIS A 60 21.97 -2.79 6.11
CA HIS A 60 22.64 -1.96 7.11
C HIS A 60 23.05 -0.60 6.49
N PRO A 61 22.99 0.53 7.22
CA PRO A 61 23.37 1.86 6.72
C PRO A 61 24.73 1.90 5.99
N ASP A 62 25.71 1.16 6.50
CA ASP A 62 27.06 1.08 5.90
C ASP A 62 27.07 0.45 4.50
N GLN A 63 26.06 -0.34 4.17
CA GLN A 63 25.90 -1.02 2.87
C GLN A 63 24.96 -0.27 1.92
N ALA A 64 24.44 0.90 2.32
CA ALA A 64 23.52 1.69 1.50
C ALA A 64 24.15 2.07 0.14
N GLY A 65 25.45 2.35 0.12
CA GLY A 65 26.21 2.65 -1.11
C GLY A 65 26.30 1.45 -2.05
N GLU A 66 26.55 0.25 -1.51
CA GLU A 66 26.60 -0.99 -2.28
C GLU A 66 25.23 -1.33 -2.87
N LEU A 67 24.17 -1.16 -2.10
CA LEU A 67 22.80 -1.40 -2.56
C LEU A 67 22.41 -0.43 -3.69
N ARG A 68 22.73 0.87 -3.55
CA ARG A 68 22.50 1.87 -4.61
C ARG A 68 23.26 1.50 -5.88
N LYS A 69 24.52 1.08 -5.75
CA LYS A 69 25.35 0.64 -6.89
C LYS A 69 24.77 -0.61 -7.54
N HIS A 70 24.35 -1.60 -6.77
CA HIS A 70 23.73 -2.83 -7.28
C HIS A 70 22.50 -2.53 -8.15
N PHE A 71 21.61 -1.64 -7.71
CA PHE A 71 20.47 -1.23 -8.52
C PHE A 71 20.90 -0.49 -9.80
N THR A 72 21.88 0.41 -9.68
CA THR A 72 22.41 1.17 -10.82
C THR A 72 23.03 0.25 -11.88
N ASP A 73 23.80 -0.74 -11.46
CA ASP A 73 24.43 -1.74 -12.34
C ASP A 73 23.38 -2.58 -13.09
N HIS A 74 22.16 -2.70 -12.54
CA HIS A 74 21.00 -3.35 -13.16
C HIS A 74 20.08 -2.37 -13.91
N GLY A 75 20.51 -1.12 -14.12
CA GLY A 75 19.77 -0.10 -14.87
C GLY A 75 18.58 0.50 -14.11
N LEU A 76 18.57 0.43 -12.78
CA LEU A 76 17.50 0.97 -11.94
C LEU A 76 18.04 2.05 -10.99
N SER A 77 17.48 3.25 -11.08
CA SER A 77 17.82 4.36 -10.17
C SER A 77 16.98 4.29 -8.91
N VAL A 78 17.46 3.59 -7.89
CA VAL A 78 16.83 3.51 -6.56
C VAL A 78 17.64 4.32 -5.56
N GLU A 79 17.01 5.31 -4.94
CA GLU A 79 17.61 5.99 -3.79
C GLU A 79 17.56 5.14 -2.54
N VAL A 80 18.57 5.26 -1.68
CA VAL A 80 18.64 4.57 -0.39
C VAL A 80 18.80 5.64 0.69
N ASN A 81 17.94 5.61 1.70
CA ASN A 81 17.97 6.56 2.80
C ASN A 81 19.20 6.32 3.71
N LYS A 82 19.40 7.22 4.68
CA LYS A 82 20.49 7.13 5.67
C LYS A 82 20.44 5.87 6.55
N ASP A 83 19.27 5.25 6.65
CA ASP A 83 19.03 4.08 7.49
C ASP A 83 19.27 2.76 6.69
N GLY A 84 19.62 2.88 5.41
CA GLY A 84 19.87 1.74 4.51
C GLY A 84 18.61 1.21 3.81
N ASP A 85 17.49 1.91 3.91
CA ASP A 85 16.24 1.51 3.27
C ASP A 85 16.09 2.11 1.87
N PRO A 86 15.76 1.30 0.85
CA PRO A 86 15.48 1.81 -0.48
C PRO A 86 14.15 2.58 -0.50
N ILE A 87 14.16 3.68 -1.27
CA ILE A 87 13.02 4.55 -1.53
C ILE A 87 12.46 4.16 -2.89
N TYR A 88 11.21 3.70 -2.89
CA TYR A 88 10.53 3.28 -4.11
C TYR A 88 9.50 4.34 -4.51
N GLU A 89 9.44 4.68 -5.79
CA GLU A 89 8.54 5.72 -6.31
C GLU A 89 7.19 5.18 -6.81
N SER A 90 7.09 3.87 -6.99
CA SER A 90 5.86 3.21 -7.41
C SER A 90 5.94 1.72 -7.12
N ARG A 91 4.79 1.04 -7.17
CA ARG A 91 4.73 -0.42 -7.05
C ARG A 91 5.57 -1.14 -8.12
N LYS A 92 5.53 -0.64 -9.37
CA LYS A 92 6.36 -1.18 -10.45
C LYS A 92 7.85 -0.97 -10.20
N HIS A 93 8.21 0.17 -9.60
CA HIS A 93 9.60 0.46 -9.22
C HIS A 93 10.07 -0.52 -8.14
N GLN A 94 9.27 -0.75 -7.09
CA GLN A 94 9.54 -1.76 -6.08
C GLN A 94 9.66 -3.17 -6.69
N GLU A 95 8.74 -3.58 -7.56
CA GLU A 95 8.77 -4.89 -8.20
C GLU A 95 10.05 -5.12 -9.01
N LYS A 96 10.49 -4.10 -9.77
CA LYS A 96 11.78 -4.15 -10.50
C LYS A 96 12.96 -4.23 -9.54
N ALA A 97 12.99 -3.42 -8.50
CA ALA A 97 14.07 -3.42 -7.51
C ALA A 97 14.17 -4.79 -6.80
N LEU A 98 13.04 -5.35 -6.38
CA LEU A 98 13.00 -6.69 -5.79
C LEU A 98 13.49 -7.74 -6.79
N ALA A 99 13.09 -7.67 -8.06
CA ALA A 99 13.55 -8.59 -9.10
C ALA A 99 15.07 -8.53 -9.33
N CYS A 100 15.69 -7.33 -9.28
CA CYS A 100 17.16 -7.18 -9.33
C CYS A 100 17.88 -7.89 -8.19
N ARG A 101 17.18 -8.20 -7.10
CA ARG A 101 17.69 -8.93 -5.94
C ARG A 101 17.24 -10.39 -5.90
N GLY A 102 16.61 -10.88 -6.98
CA GLY A 102 16.04 -12.23 -7.04
C GLY A 102 14.76 -12.43 -6.21
N MET A 103 14.14 -11.34 -5.75
CA MET A 103 12.90 -11.36 -4.97
C MET A 103 11.70 -11.11 -5.89
N HIS A 104 10.61 -11.85 -5.70
CA HIS A 104 9.39 -11.67 -6.47
C HIS A 104 8.24 -11.27 -5.56
N ASN A 105 7.60 -10.14 -5.87
CA ASN A 105 6.37 -9.71 -5.22
C ASN A 105 5.20 -10.53 -5.79
N LYS A 106 5.01 -11.75 -5.28
CA LYS A 106 3.84 -12.59 -5.61
C LYS A 106 2.71 -12.18 -4.67
N SER A 107 1.80 -11.33 -5.16
CA SER A 107 0.53 -11.05 -4.47
C SER A 107 -0.51 -12.13 -4.75
#